data_AF-A0A5P6N9T9-F1
#
_entry.id   AF-A0A5P6N9T9-F1
#
_cell.length_a   1.000
_cell.length_b   1.000
_cell.length_c   1.000
_cell.angle_alpha   90.00
_cell.angle_beta   90.00
_cell.angle_gamma   90.00
#
_symmetry.space_group_name_H-M   'P 1'
#
loop_
_entity.id
_entity.type
_entity.pdbx_description
1 polymer ?
#
loop_
_entity_poly.entity_id
_entity_poly.type
_entity_poly.pdbx_seq_one_letter_code
_entity_poly.pdbx_strand_id
1 'polypeptide(L)'
;MKDIAQDTPVTYFNIQGVLFLGARMDEGSEFGAVDFFELKGRPIVVCRQSEDAWVWTRGAWQKETAIAQNCYNDGDILDRDQFVRRHPYAALELLELHIDC
;
A
#
# COMPACT_ATOMS: atom_id res chain seq x y z
N MET A 1 21.33 -16.97 -29.12
CA MET A 1 20.39 -15.90 -28.73
C MET A 1 18.98 -16.38 -29.00
N LYS A 2 18.22 -16.64 -27.93
CA LYS A 2 16.76 -16.75 -27.97
C LYS A 2 16.25 -15.97 -26.77
N ASP A 3 15.88 -14.72 -27.03
CA ASP A 3 14.86 -14.03 -26.27
C ASP A 3 13.55 -14.79 -26.44
N ILE A 4 12.77 -14.91 -25.36
CA ILE A 4 11.44 -14.31 -25.24
C ILE A 4 11.07 -14.43 -23.76
N ALA A 5 10.66 -13.27 -23.23
CA ALA A 5 10.34 -12.99 -21.85
C ALA A 5 9.45 -14.06 -21.21
N GLN A 6 9.78 -14.41 -19.96
CA GLN A 6 8.87 -15.09 -19.07
C GLN A 6 7.70 -14.15 -18.78
N ASP A 7 6.62 -14.32 -19.53
CA ASP A 7 5.31 -13.73 -19.24
C ASP A 7 4.92 -14.11 -17.81
N THR A 8 5.13 -13.15 -16.91
CA THR A 8 4.62 -13.22 -15.55
C THR A 8 3.10 -13.06 -15.66
N PRO A 9 2.27 -13.95 -15.08
CA PRO A 9 0.83 -13.81 -15.18
C PRO A 9 0.43 -12.50 -14.51
N VAL A 10 -0.09 -11.56 -15.32
CA VAL A 10 -0.82 -10.40 -14.82
C VAL A 10 -2.12 -10.95 -14.23
N THR A 11 -2.10 -11.29 -12.95
CA THR A 11 -3.32 -11.63 -12.22
C THR A 11 -4.13 -10.34 -12.09
N TYR A 12 -5.05 -10.12 -13.03
CA TYR A 12 -6.01 -9.03 -12.90
C TYR A 12 -6.75 -9.19 -11.58
N PHE A 13 -6.49 -8.31 -10.62
CA PHE A 13 -7.36 -8.16 -9.46
C PHE A 13 -8.72 -7.72 -10.01
N ASN A 14 -9.65 -8.68 -10.11
CA ASN A 14 -11.00 -8.38 -10.54
C ASN A 14 -11.69 -7.52 -9.47
N ILE A 15 -12.81 -6.89 -9.83
CA ILE A 15 -13.56 -6.00 -8.92
C ILE A 15 -13.91 -6.71 -7.61
N GLN A 16 -14.18 -8.02 -7.65
CA GLN A 16 -14.46 -8.81 -6.45
C GLN A 16 -13.25 -8.92 -5.52
N GLY A 17 -12.04 -9.08 -6.06
CA GLY A 17 -10.80 -9.11 -5.28
C GLY A 17 -10.49 -7.78 -4.61
N VAL A 18 -10.72 -6.66 -5.30
CA VAL A 18 -10.59 -5.31 -4.74
C VAL A 18 -11.59 -5.08 -3.60
N LEU A 19 -12.85 -5.47 -3.79
CA LEU A 19 -13.88 -5.36 -2.75
C LEU A 19 -13.56 -6.22 -1.52
N PHE A 20 -13.09 -7.44 -1.74
CA PHE A 20 -12.68 -8.34 -0.66
C PHE A 20 -11.50 -7.77 0.14
N LEU A 21 -10.50 -7.21 -0.54
CA LEU A 21 -9.35 -6.56 0.10
C LEU A 21 -9.78 -5.35 0.94
N GLY A 22 -10.66 -4.50 0.40
CA GLY A 22 -11.21 -3.35 1.13
C GLY A 22 -11.87 -3.79 2.43
N ALA A 23 -12.74 -4.80 2.38
CA ALA A 23 -13.42 -5.33 3.56
C ALA A 23 -12.45 -5.89 4.61
N ARG A 24 -11.38 -6.58 4.18
CA ARG A 24 -10.35 -7.08 5.12
C ARG A 24 -9.59 -5.95 5.80
N MET A 25 -9.30 -4.88 5.08
CA MET A 25 -8.66 -3.70 5.66
C MET A 25 -9.60 -2.90 6.56
N ASP A 26 -10.92 -3.02 6.41
CA ASP A 26 -11.91 -2.44 7.33
C ASP A 26 -11.96 -3.19 8.68
N GLU A 27 -11.72 -4.50 8.67
CA GLU A 27 -11.70 -5.33 9.88
C GLU A 27 -10.42 -5.13 10.71
N GLY A 28 -9.29 -4.80 10.07
CA GLY A 28 -8.01 -4.59 10.74
C GLY A 28 -7.96 -3.28 11.52
N SER A 29 -7.98 -3.35 12.85
CA SER A 29 -7.95 -2.16 13.72
C SER A 29 -6.69 -1.29 13.54
N GLU A 30 -5.58 -1.91 13.15
CA GLU A 30 -4.31 -1.23 12.85
C GLU A 30 -4.42 -0.27 11.65
N PHE A 31 -5.30 -0.56 10.68
CA PHE A 31 -5.55 0.33 9.54
C PHE A 31 -6.40 1.56 9.89
N GLY A 32 -6.91 1.63 11.13
CA GLY A 32 -7.50 2.84 11.68
C GLY A 32 -6.47 3.84 12.20
N ALA A 33 -5.24 3.39 12.48
CA ALA A 33 -4.15 4.20 13.03
C ALA A 33 -3.23 4.80 11.96
N VAL A 34 -3.44 4.47 10.70
CA VAL A 34 -2.62 4.89 9.57
C VAL A 34 -3.37 5.77 8.58
N ASP A 35 -2.60 6.57 7.84
CA ASP A 35 -3.02 7.27 6.64
C ASP A 35 -2.40 6.62 5.41
N PHE A 36 -3.14 6.57 4.31
CA PHE A 36 -2.70 6.00 3.04
C PHE A 36 -2.29 7.12 2.08
N PHE A 37 -1.17 6.94 1.40
CA PHE A 37 -0.61 7.91 0.49
C PHE A 37 -0.16 7.28 -0.82
N GLU A 38 -0.14 8.11 -1.85
CA GLU A 38 0.67 7.89 -3.05
C GLU A 38 1.67 9.05 -3.18
N LEU A 39 2.97 8.74 -3.18
CA LEU A 39 4.03 9.74 -3.36
C LEU A 39 4.97 9.30 -4.49
N LYS A 40 4.99 10.09 -5.57
CA LYS A 40 5.76 9.80 -6.80
C LYS A 40 5.41 8.41 -7.37
N GLY A 41 4.12 8.05 -7.35
CA GLY A 41 3.60 6.77 -7.83
C GLY A 41 3.89 5.57 -6.92
N ARG A 42 4.40 5.80 -5.70
CA ARG A 42 4.66 4.73 -4.74
C ARG A 42 3.57 4.73 -3.66
N PRO A 43 2.99 3.56 -3.34
CA PRO A 43 2.12 3.40 -2.19
C PRO A 43 2.92 3.60 -0.90
N ILE A 44 2.40 4.42 0.01
CA ILE A 44 2.99 4.67 1.33
C ILE A 44 1.89 4.60 2.39
N VAL A 45 2.22 4.07 3.55
CA VAL A 45 1.35 4.06 4.74
C VAL A 45 2.09 4.77 5.86
N VAL A 46 1.44 5.71 6.53
CA VAL A 46 2.04 6.52 7.60
C VAL A 46 1.24 6.34 8.88
N CYS A 47 1.89 5.99 9.98
CA CYS A 47 1.28 5.99 11.31
C CYS A 47 1.00 7.42 11.77
N ARG A 48 -0.26 7.71 12.14
CA ARG A 48 -0.68 9.07 12.54
C ARG A 48 0.01 9.61 13.78
N GLN A 49 0.41 8.72 14.70
CA GLN A 49 0.96 9.13 16.01
C GLN A 49 2.47 9.12 16.05
N SER A 50 3.12 8.10 15.48
CA SER A 50 4.58 7.95 15.51
C SER A 50 5.27 8.59 14.30
N GLU A 51 4.52 8.93 13.25
CA GLU A 51 5.05 9.37 11.94
C GLU A 51 6.02 8.36 11.31
N ASP A 52 6.00 7.11 11.78
CA ASP A 52 6.66 6.02 11.09
C ASP A 52 5.93 5.77 9.77
N ALA A 53 6.69 5.57 8.70
CA ALA A 53 6.14 5.30 7.38
C ALA A 53 6.67 3.99 6.81
N TRP A 54 5.83 3.33 6.02
CA TRP A 54 6.19 2.15 5.25
C TRP A 54 5.97 2.48 3.78
N VAL A 55 6.98 2.21 2.96
CA VAL A 55 6.98 2.47 1.53
C VAL A 55 6.97 1.15 0.78
N TRP A 56 6.04 1.00 -0.16
CA TRP A 56 6.00 -0.16 -1.03
C TRP A 56 6.98 0.02 -2.19
N THR A 57 7.99 -0.84 -2.24
CA THR A 57 9.02 -0.81 -3.27
C THR A 57 9.48 -2.21 -3.61
N ARG A 58 9.62 -2.50 -4.91
CA ARG A 58 10.12 -3.79 -5.41
C ARG A 58 9.37 -5.02 -4.85
N GLY A 59 8.07 -4.88 -4.60
CA GLY A 59 7.24 -5.98 -4.11
C GLY A 59 7.31 -6.23 -2.61
N ALA A 60 7.78 -5.26 -1.81
CA ALA A 60 7.79 -5.38 -0.35
C ALA A 60 7.59 -4.01 0.34
N TRP A 61 7.05 -4.04 1.55
CA TRP A 61 6.96 -2.89 2.44
C TRP A 61 8.29 -2.67 3.18
N GLN A 62 8.80 -1.44 3.13
CA GLN A 62 10.03 -1.04 3.82
C GLN A 62 9.75 0.13 4.75
N LYS A 63 10.16 0.01 6.02
CA LYS A 63 10.04 1.10 6.99
C LYS A 63 11.03 2.22 6.61
N GLU A 64 10.53 3.45 6.50
CA GLU A 64 11.30 4.67 6.19
C GLU A 64 10.94 5.78 7.20
N THR A 65 11.86 6.10 8.10
CA THR A 65 11.61 6.99 9.25
C THR A 65 11.77 8.49 8.96
N ALA A 66 11.74 8.91 7.69
CA ALA A 66 11.96 10.31 7.29
C ALA A 66 11.10 10.77 6.11
N ILE A 67 10.08 9.99 5.73
CA ILE A 67 9.24 10.29 4.56
C ILE A 67 7.83 10.76 4.93
N ALA A 68 7.38 10.58 6.18
CA ALA A 68 6.05 10.97 6.63
C ALA A 68 5.74 12.45 6.32
N GLN A 69 6.65 13.36 6.67
CA GLN A 69 6.46 14.78 6.37
C GLN A 69 6.34 15.06 4.86
N ASN A 70 7.11 14.36 4.02
CA ASN A 70 7.01 14.50 2.56
C ASN A 70 5.67 13.98 2.04
N CYS A 71 5.10 12.95 2.68
CA CYS A 71 3.77 12.45 2.32
C CYS A 71 2.69 13.49 2.63
N TYR A 72 2.73 14.11 3.80
CA TYR A 72 1.77 15.15 4.17
C TYR A 72 1.93 16.45 3.36
N ASN A 73 3.14 16.74 2.86
CA ASN A 73 3.38 17.96 2.08
C ASN A 73 3.12 17.79 0.58
N ASP A 74 3.57 16.66 0.00
CA ASP A 74 3.67 16.49 -1.45
C ASP A 74 2.95 15.23 -1.95
N GLY A 75 2.41 14.39 -1.05
CA GLY A 75 1.73 13.14 -1.40
C GLY A 75 0.25 13.33 -1.64
N ASP A 76 -0.32 12.46 -2.47
CA ASP A 76 -1.76 12.33 -2.59
C ASP A 76 -2.27 11.50 -1.41
N ILE A 77 -3.08 12.11 -0.54
CA ILE A 77 -3.81 11.37 0.51
C ILE A 77 -4.90 10.54 -0.16
N LEU A 78 -4.92 9.25 0.11
CA LEU A 78 -5.91 8.31 -0.39
C LEU A 78 -6.81 7.85 0.74
N ASP A 79 -8.10 7.73 0.45
CA ASP A 79 -8.95 6.86 1.27
C ASP A 79 -8.57 5.38 1.03
N ARG A 80 -8.99 4.51 1.95
CA ARG A 80 -8.67 3.07 1.89
C ARG A 80 -9.11 2.42 0.58
N ASP A 81 -10.32 2.72 0.10
CA ASP A 81 -10.83 2.15 -1.15
C ASP A 81 -10.03 2.60 -2.37
N GLN A 82 -9.62 3.88 -2.39
CA GLN A 82 -8.74 4.43 -3.41
C GLN A 82 -7.38 3.74 -3.38
N PHE A 83 -6.81 3.54 -2.19
CA PHE A 83 -5.54 2.84 -2.01
C PHE A 83 -5.62 1.40 -2.54
N VAL A 84 -6.63 0.63 -2.15
CA VAL A 84 -6.83 -0.76 -2.62
C VAL A 84 -7.04 -0.82 -4.13
N ARG A 85 -7.82 0.11 -4.70
CA ARG A 85 -8.06 0.16 -6.16
C ARG A 85 -6.80 0.50 -6.95
N ARG A 86 -5.99 1.43 -6.47
CA ARG A 86 -4.76 1.88 -7.17
C ARG A 86 -3.59 0.94 -6.96
N HIS A 87 -3.52 0.30 -5.79
CA HIS A 87 -2.37 -0.49 -5.36
C HIS A 87 -2.79 -1.84 -4.75
N PRO A 88 -3.52 -2.70 -5.48
CA PRO A 88 -4.10 -3.92 -4.92
C PRO A 88 -3.04 -4.91 -4.41
N TYR A 89 -1.87 -4.98 -5.04
CA TYR A 89 -0.77 -5.83 -4.57
C TYR A 89 -0.13 -5.31 -3.28
N ALA A 90 0.07 -3.99 -3.18
CA ALA A 90 0.60 -3.39 -1.97
C ALA A 90 -0.39 -3.56 -0.82
N ALA A 91 -1.69 -3.39 -1.08
CA ALA A 91 -2.76 -3.62 -0.11
C ALA A 91 -2.85 -5.09 0.34
N LEU A 92 -2.73 -6.04 -0.59
CA LEU A 92 -2.70 -7.46 -0.25
C LEU A 92 -1.57 -7.79 0.74
N GLU A 93 -0.36 -7.35 0.43
CA GLU A 93 0.81 -7.61 1.27
C GLU A 93 0.78 -6.80 2.58
N LEU A 94 0.10 -5.65 2.58
CA LEU A 94 -0.12 -4.87 3.78
C LEU A 94 -0.98 -5.62 4.81
N LEU A 95 -1.92 -6.48 4.37
CA LEU A 95 -2.72 -7.32 5.27
C LEU A 95 -1.87 -8.36 6.03
N GLU A 96 -0.69 -8.69 5.52
CA GLU A 96 0.24 -9.63 6.15
C GLU A 96 1.31 -8.92 6.99
N LEU A 97 1.43 -7.59 6.85
CA LEU A 97 2.39 -6.78 7.56
C LEU A 97 1.82 -6.32 8.90
N HIS A 98 2.54 -6.62 9.99
CA HIS A 98 2.23 -5.98 11.27
C HIS A 98 2.78 -4.55 11.29
N ILE A 99 1.88 -3.56 11.30
CA ILE A 99 2.24 -2.15 11.39
C ILE A 99 2.19 -1.73 12.86
N ASP A 100 3.37 -1.59 13.46
CA ASP A 100 3.52 -1.03 14.81
C ASP A 100 3.44 0.50 14.74
N CYS A 101 2.21 1.01 14.87
CA CYS A 101 1.92 2.36 15.35
C CYS A 101 1.80 2.34 16.88
#